data_AF-A0A661EVH0-F1
#
_entry.id   AF-A0A661EVH0-F1
#
_cell.length_a   1.000
_cell.length_b   1.000
_cell.length_c   1.000
_cell.angle_alpha   90.00
_cell.angle_beta   90.00
_cell.angle_gamma   90.00
#
_symmetry.space_group_name_H-M   'P 1'
#
loop_
_entity.id
_entity.type
_entity.pdbx_description
1 polymer ?
#
loop_
_entity_poly.entity_id
_entity_poly.type
_entity_poly.pdbx_seq_one_letter_code
_entity_poly.pdbx_strand_id
1 'polypeptide(L)'
;CYISWPEDRIEQFLKPYYQQLIQAKLIDCAYNQFKRDFDLMGIQRHLKAIGIFSRLNIRDGKSVYLGDIPRTLDYVINVSQRYPELEDFHSFLVETVLPLKK
;
A
#
# COMPACT_ATOMS: atom_id res chain seq x y z
N CYS A 1 1.47 12.60 -3.64
CA CYS A 1 0.63 11.39 -3.59
C CYS A 1 0.97 10.43 -2.44
N TYR A 2 1.98 10.73 -1.60
CA TYR A 2 2.37 9.86 -0.50
C TYR A 2 2.02 10.56 0.81
N ILE A 3 0.77 10.42 1.22
CA ILE A 3 0.27 10.89 2.51
C ILE A 3 -0.12 9.65 3.28
N SER A 4 0.37 9.52 4.51
CA SER A 4 -0.08 8.48 5.43
C SER A 4 -1.32 9.00 6.13
N TRP A 5 -2.49 8.51 5.74
CA TRP A 5 -3.74 8.85 6.40
C TRP A 5 -4.01 7.88 7.55
N PRO A 6 -4.58 8.35 8.68
CA PRO A 6 -5.08 7.45 9.72
C PRO A 6 -6.16 6.51 9.17
N GLU A 7 -6.25 5.28 9.70
CA GLU A 7 -7.21 4.27 9.23
C GLU A 7 -8.65 4.80 9.27
N ASP A 8 -9.03 5.51 10.33
CA ASP A 8 -10.37 6.11 10.46
C ASP A 8 -10.71 7.06 9.32
N ARG A 9 -9.70 7.79 8.82
CA ARG A 9 -9.88 8.69 7.68
C ARG A 9 -9.99 7.93 6.36
N ILE A 10 -9.24 6.83 6.20
CA ILE A 10 -9.38 5.94 5.04
C ILE A 10 -10.80 5.37 5.02
N GLU A 11 -11.29 4.88 6.15
CA GLU A 11 -12.65 4.35 6.33
C GLU A 11 -13.73 5.39 5.99
N GLN A 12 -13.55 6.65 6.42
CA GLN A 12 -14.45 7.76 6.08
C GLN A 12 -14.57 8.02 4.58
N PHE A 13 -13.55 7.70 3.79
CA PHE A 13 -13.61 7.82 2.32
C PHE A 13 -14.08 6.52 1.65
N LEU A 14 -13.62 5.37 2.13
CA LEU A 14 -13.83 4.08 1.50
C LEU A 14 -15.29 3.61 1.62
N LYS A 15 -15.92 3.80 2.79
CA LYS A 15 -17.33 3.40 3.00
C LYS A 15 -18.30 4.14 2.09
N PRO A 16 -18.29 5.48 2.00
CA PRO A 16 -19.18 6.19 1.08
C PRO A 16 -18.95 5.79 -0.38
N TYR A 17 -17.69 5.59 -0.79
CA TYR A 17 -17.37 5.18 -2.15
C TYR A 17 -17.92 3.78 -2.47
N TYR A 18 -17.74 2.82 -1.56
CA TYR A 18 -18.35 1.49 -1.68
C TYR A 18 -19.88 1.56 -1.83
N GLN A 19 -20.55 2.38 -1.01
CA GLN A 19 -22.01 2.55 -1.09
C GLN A 19 -22.46 3.12 -2.45
N GLN A 20 -21.70 4.07 -3.01
CA GLN A 20 -21.96 4.60 -4.36
C GLN A 20 -21.83 3.52 -5.43
N LEU A 21 -20.83 2.64 -5.34
CA LEU A 21 -20.64 1.54 -6.29
C LEU A 21 -21.76 0.48 -6.21
N ILE A 22 -22.21 0.16 -4.99
CA ILE A 22 -23.36 -0.73 -4.76
C ILE A 22 -24.63 -0.10 -5.33
N GLN A 23 -24.89 1.18 -5.06
CA GLN A 23 -26.07 1.89 -5.59
C GLN A 23 -26.06 1.96 -7.12
N ALA A 24 -24.88 2.16 -7.71
CA ALA A 24 -24.68 2.15 -9.16
C ALA A 24 -24.69 0.75 -9.79
N LYS A 25 -24.81 -0.32 -8.98
CA LYS A 25 -24.76 -1.72 -9.41
C LYS A 25 -23.49 -2.09 -10.18
N LEU A 26 -22.36 -1.48 -9.81
CA LEU A 26 -21.05 -1.75 -10.42
C LEU A 26 -20.31 -2.91 -9.73
N ILE A 27 -20.69 -3.21 -8.49
CA ILE A 27 -20.17 -4.32 -7.69
C ILE A 27 -21.31 -4.96 -6.88
N ASP A 28 -21.12 -6.19 -6.45
CA ASP A 28 -22.04 -6.95 -5.60
C ASP A 28 -21.36 -7.63 -4.40
N CYS A 29 -20.05 -7.42 -4.23
CA CYS A 29 -19.27 -8.03 -3.15
C CYS A 29 -19.54 -7.36 -1.79
N ALA A 30 -19.32 -8.10 -0.70
CA ALA A 30 -19.40 -7.55 0.64
C ALA A 30 -18.29 -6.54 0.91
N TYR A 31 -18.53 -5.58 1.81
CA TYR A 31 -17.57 -4.52 2.14
C TYR A 31 -16.19 -5.04 2.56
N ASN A 32 -16.12 -6.14 3.32
CA ASN A 32 -14.85 -6.72 3.75
C ASN A 32 -14.02 -7.23 2.56
N GLN A 33 -14.67 -7.81 1.54
CA GLN A 33 -13.99 -8.22 0.31
C GLN A 33 -13.50 -6.99 -0.46
N PHE A 34 -14.35 -5.97 -0.61
CA PHE A 34 -13.98 -4.71 -1.27
C PHE A 34 -12.78 -4.03 -0.58
N LYS A 35 -12.77 -3.98 0.77
CA LYS A 35 -11.65 -3.42 1.54
C LYS A 35 -10.38 -4.24 1.34
N ARG A 36 -10.50 -5.58 1.34
CA ARG A 36 -9.37 -6.46 1.05
C ARG A 36 -8.79 -6.20 -0.34
N ASP A 37 -9.63 -6.10 -1.37
CA ASP A 37 -9.18 -5.83 -2.74
C ASP A 37 -8.54 -4.45 -2.87
N PHE A 38 -9.08 -3.44 -2.19
CA PHE A 38 -8.50 -2.11 -2.07
C PHE A 38 -7.10 -2.14 -1.45
N ASP A 39 -6.95 -2.83 -0.32
CA ASP A 39 -5.68 -2.97 0.41
C ASP A 39 -4.62 -3.71 -0.42
N LEU A 40 -4.99 -4.83 -1.07
CA LEU A 40 -4.09 -5.61 -1.93
C LEU A 40 -3.65 -4.84 -3.17
N MET A 41 -4.57 -4.10 -3.81
CA MET A 41 -4.22 -3.18 -4.89
C MET A 41 -3.28 -2.07 -4.39
N GLY A 42 -3.50 -1.56 -3.18
CA GLY A 42 -2.62 -0.60 -2.52
C GLY A 42 -1.18 -1.12 -2.41
N ILE A 43 -1.01 -2.33 -1.90
CA ILE A 43 0.30 -3.00 -1.81
C ILE A 43 0.97 -3.06 -3.19
N GLN A 44 0.26 -3.53 -4.21
CA GLN A 44 0.80 -3.67 -5.56
C GLN A 44 1.29 -2.32 -6.13
N ARG A 45 0.49 -1.26 -5.97
CA ARG A 45 0.82 0.08 -6.48
C ARG A 45 2.02 0.69 -5.76
N HIS A 46 2.11 0.51 -4.45
CA HIS A 46 3.24 1.02 -3.68
C HIS A 46 4.54 0.26 -3.99
N LEU A 47 4.49 -1.06 -4.14
CA LEU A 47 5.64 -1.84 -4.61
C LEU A 47 6.14 -1.38 -5.98
N LYS A 48 5.22 -1.12 -6.91
CA LYS A 48 5.58 -0.56 -8.23
C LYS A 48 6.27 0.80 -8.10
N ALA A 49 5.76 1.68 -7.24
CA ALA A 49 6.36 3.00 -7.01
C ALA A 49 7.76 2.89 -6.41
N ILE A 50 7.95 2.06 -5.38
CA ILE A 50 9.25 1.77 -4.76
C ILE A 50 10.25 1.32 -5.84
N GLY A 51 9.89 0.33 -6.65
CA GLY A 51 10.76 -0.15 -7.73
C GLY A 51 11.10 0.93 -8.78
N ILE A 52 10.13 1.79 -9.14
CA ILE A 52 10.38 2.92 -10.05
C ILE A 52 11.37 3.91 -9.42
N PHE A 53 11.21 4.24 -8.14
CA PHE A 53 12.08 5.18 -7.43
C PHE A 53 13.50 4.64 -7.29
N SER A 54 13.64 3.37 -6.89
CA SER A 54 14.94 2.69 -6.85
C SER A 54 15.61 2.69 -8.23
N ARG A 55 14.88 2.37 -9.30
CA ARG A 55 15.41 2.36 -10.66
C ARG A 55 15.85 3.75 -11.13
N LEU A 56 15.05 4.79 -10.86
CA LEU A 56 15.39 6.17 -11.21
C LEU A 56 16.72 6.61 -10.56
N ASN A 57 16.98 6.18 -9.34
CA ASN A 57 18.25 6.42 -8.68
C ASN A 57 19.39 5.60 -9.31
N ILE A 58 19.24 4.28 -9.38
CA ILE A 58 20.31 3.36 -9.81
C ILE A 58 20.73 3.57 -11.27
N ARG A 59 19.76 3.75 -12.17
CA ARG A 59 20.00 3.83 -13.61
C ARG A 59 20.18 5.26 -14.10
N ASP A 60 19.35 6.17 -13.61
CA ASP A 60 19.23 7.52 -14.16
C ASP A 60 19.91 8.59 -13.27
N GLY A 61 20.50 8.20 -12.13
CA GLY A 61 21.17 9.10 -11.19
C GLY A 61 20.22 10.07 -10.46
N LYS A 62 18.90 9.84 -10.52
CA LYS A 62 17.88 10.72 -9.95
C LYS A 62 17.50 10.28 -8.53
N SER A 63 18.22 10.80 -7.54
CA SER A 63 18.02 10.46 -6.13
C SER A 63 16.83 11.16 -5.45
N VAL A 64 16.21 12.16 -6.10
CA VAL A 64 15.14 12.99 -5.51
C VAL A 64 13.96 12.18 -4.96
N TYR A 65 13.69 10.99 -5.50
CA TYR A 65 12.56 10.15 -5.08
C TYR A 65 12.90 9.14 -3.97
N LEU A 66 14.16 9.02 -3.57
CA LEU A 66 14.55 8.09 -2.49
C LEU A 66 13.86 8.44 -1.17
N GLY A 67 13.62 9.73 -0.91
CA GLY A 67 12.92 10.20 0.28
C GLY A 67 11.45 9.77 0.36
N ASP A 68 10.83 9.38 -0.75
CA ASP A 68 9.44 8.88 -0.79
C ASP A 68 9.36 7.36 -0.54
N ILE A 69 10.48 6.63 -0.64
CA ILE A 69 10.51 5.17 -0.44
C ILE A 69 10.08 4.77 0.97
N PRO A 70 10.60 5.36 2.07
CA PRO A 70 10.20 4.95 3.42
C PRO A 70 8.69 5.02 3.61
N ARG A 71 8.06 6.11 3.19
CA ARG A 71 6.61 6.28 3.35
C ARG A 71 5.79 5.29 2.53
N THR A 72 6.24 4.97 1.31
CA THR A 72 5.56 3.97 0.47
C THR A 72 5.75 2.56 1.00
N LEU A 73 6.92 2.26 1.56
CA LEU A 73 7.22 0.97 2.19
C LEU A 73 6.43 0.78 3.49
N ASP A 74 6.31 1.82 4.32
CA ASP A 74 5.52 1.80 5.55
C ASP A 74 4.07 1.39 5.28
N TYR A 75 3.47 1.86 4.19
CA TYR A 75 2.13 1.43 3.79
C TYR A 75 2.09 -0.08 3.51
N VAL A 76 3.05 -0.61 2.74
CA VAL A 76 3.10 -2.04 2.38
C VAL A 76 3.24 -2.90 3.63
N ILE A 77 4.08 -2.49 4.59
CA ILE A 77 4.27 -3.19 5.86
C ILE A 77 2.98 -3.16 6.69
N ASN A 78 2.35 -1.99 6.82
CA ASN A 78 1.14 -1.82 7.62
C ASN A 78 -0.08 -2.56 7.08
N VAL A 79 -0.16 -2.78 5.77
CA VAL A 79 -1.25 -3.53 5.15
C VAL A 79 -0.93 -5.03 5.14
N SER A 80 0.31 -5.43 4.86
CA SER A 80 0.69 -6.86 4.82
C SER A 80 0.46 -7.59 6.15
N GLN A 81 0.67 -6.94 7.30
CA GLN A 81 0.38 -7.52 8.62
C GLN A 81 -1.09 -7.90 8.86
N ARG A 82 -2.02 -7.38 8.05
CA ARG A 82 -3.48 -7.56 8.26
C ARG A 82 -4.01 -8.84 7.64
N TYR A 83 -3.24 -9.48 6.76
CA TYR A 83 -3.69 -10.58 5.92
C TYR A 83 -2.81 -11.81 6.16
N PRO A 84 -3.34 -12.91 6.72
CA PRO A 84 -2.57 -14.11 7.00
C PRO A 84 -1.83 -14.67 5.78
N GLU A 85 -2.42 -14.56 4.59
CA GLU A 85 -1.80 -15.00 3.34
C GLU A 85 -0.56 -14.17 2.94
N LEU A 86 -0.30 -13.05 3.61
CA LEU A 86 0.87 -12.20 3.41
C LEU A 86 1.90 -12.29 4.54
N GLU A 87 1.75 -13.23 5.47
CA GLU A 87 2.64 -13.36 6.65
C GLU A 87 4.11 -13.48 6.26
N ASP A 88 4.46 -14.44 5.40
CA ASP A 88 5.85 -14.62 4.92
C ASP A 88 6.40 -13.37 4.25
N PHE A 89 5.55 -12.66 3.50
CA PHE A 89 5.92 -11.44 2.82
C PHE A 89 6.15 -10.29 3.81
N HIS A 90 5.30 -10.16 4.83
CA HIS A 90 5.47 -9.19 5.91
C HIS A 90 6.78 -9.42 6.67
N SER A 91 7.06 -10.67 7.05
CA SER A 91 8.31 -11.06 7.71
C SER A 91 9.53 -10.70 6.88
N PHE A 92 9.52 -11.00 5.58
CA PHE A 92 10.59 -10.58 4.67
C PHE A 92 10.81 -9.05 4.67
N LEU A 93 9.74 -8.26 4.61
CA LEU A 93 9.85 -6.80 4.63
C LEU A 93 10.47 -6.28 5.93
N VAL A 94 10.05 -6.81 7.07
CA VAL A 94 10.50 -6.32 8.39
C VAL A 94 11.90 -6.82 8.74
N GLU A 95 12.22 -8.07 8.41
CA GLU A 95 13.49 -8.70 8.80
C GLU A 95 14.61 -8.48 7.78
N THR A 96 14.28 -8.28 6.50
CA THR A 96 15.29 -8.17 5.43
C THR A 96 15.34 -6.79 4.78
N VAL A 97 14.20 -6.16 4.52
CA VAL A 97 14.15 -4.88 3.77
C VAL A 97 14.28 -3.66 4.68
N LEU A 98 13.55 -3.61 5.80
CA LEU A 98 13.61 -2.51 6.76
C LEU A 98 14.95 -2.29 7.47
N PRO A 99 15.78 -3.31 7.80
CA PRO A 99 17.04 -3.09 8.50
C PRO A 99 18.10 -2.47 7.58
N LEU A 100 17.86 -1.23 7.16
CA LEU A 100 18.90 -0.26 6.90
C LEU A 100 19.44 0.15 8.28
N LYS A 101 20.55 -0.48 8.69
CA LYS A 101 21.36 -0.01 9.83
C LYS A 101 21.51 1.51 9.72
N LYS A 102 21.14 2.22 10.79
CA LYS A 102 21.58 3.61 11.01
C LYS A 102 23.09 3.71 10.92
#